data_AF-A0A848UPB2-F1
#
_entry.id   AF-A0A848UPB2-F1
#
_cell.length_a   1.000
_cell.length_b   1.000
_cell.length_c   1.000
_cell.angle_alpha   90.00
_cell.angle_beta   90.00
_cell.angle_gamma   90.00
#
_symmetry.space_group_name_H-M   'P 1'
#
loop_
_entity.id
_entity.type
_entity.pdbx_description
1 polymer ?
#
loop_
_entity_poly.entity_id
_entity_poly.type
_entity_poly.pdbx_seq_one_letter_code
_entity_poly.pdbx_strand_id
1 'polypeptide(L)'
;MNKEKLTELYKKYNLTKDDFFKHQHYTIITRQGIDKIQALEQMSVNYEVIKCEPNFAVFKALAEKDGKSIQTFGSALKGEGYKDGNTNSWYVAEMAEKRAMSRAVLKLTGFYELGVFGEDESESFKKQKTEYKTL
;
A
#
# COMPACT_ATOMS: atom_id res chain seq x y z
N MET A 1 14.45 -6.99 -11.09
CA MET A 1 13.47 -5.89 -11.32
C MET A 1 13.64 -5.39 -12.75
N ASN A 2 12.60 -5.49 -13.58
CA ASN A 2 12.64 -4.99 -14.95
C ASN A 2 12.50 -3.46 -14.95
N LYS A 3 13.63 -2.75 -15.14
CA LYS A 3 13.71 -1.28 -15.02
C LYS A 3 12.96 -0.54 -16.13
N GLU A 4 12.87 -1.13 -17.32
CA GLU A 4 12.23 -0.51 -18.49
C GLU A 4 10.72 -0.41 -18.26
N LYS A 5 10.08 -1.55 -17.95
CA LYS A 5 8.65 -1.60 -17.59
C LYS A 5 8.31 -0.66 -16.44
N LEU A 6 9.15 -0.61 -15.41
CA LEU A 6 8.92 0.27 -14.27
C LEU A 6 8.96 1.76 -14.67
N THR A 7 9.86 2.13 -15.59
CA THR A 7 9.96 3.49 -16.12
C THR A 7 8.73 3.86 -16.97
N GLU A 8 8.18 2.91 -17.72
CA GLU A 8 6.93 3.10 -18.47
C GLU A 8 5.75 3.39 -17.52
N LEU A 9 5.63 2.62 -16.43
CA LEU A 9 4.57 2.84 -15.44
C LEU A 9 4.70 4.21 -14.74
N TYR A 10 5.92 4.64 -14.42
CA TYR A 10 6.13 5.97 -13.82
C TYR A 10 5.63 7.10 -14.72
N LYS A 11 5.92 7.01 -16.03
CA LYS A 11 5.44 7.98 -17.01
C LYS A 11 3.92 7.90 -17.17
N LYS A 12 3.38 6.69 -17.30
CA LYS A 12 1.94 6.46 -17.48
C LYS A 12 1.11 7.09 -16.36
N TYR A 13 1.55 6.94 -15.11
CA TYR A 13 0.83 7.43 -13.93
C TYR A 13 1.31 8.79 -13.42
N ASN A 14 2.14 9.49 -14.18
CA ASN A 14 2.71 10.79 -13.81
C ASN A 14 3.33 10.79 -12.39
N LEU A 15 4.05 9.71 -12.07
CA LEU A 15 4.68 9.54 -10.76
C LEU A 15 6.07 10.18 -10.77
N THR A 16 6.37 10.93 -9.72
CA THR A 16 7.67 11.58 -9.55
C THR A 16 8.53 10.80 -8.56
N LYS A 17 9.79 11.24 -8.39
CA LYS A 17 10.69 10.64 -7.40
C LYS A 17 10.15 10.73 -5.96
N ASP A 18 9.28 11.69 -5.67
CA ASP A 18 8.70 11.90 -4.34
C ASP A 18 7.62 10.87 -4.00
N ASP A 19 7.04 10.24 -5.03
CA ASP A 19 6.08 9.14 -4.87
C ASP A 19 6.76 7.83 -4.45
N PHE A 20 8.09 7.78 -4.42
CA PHE A 20 8.84 6.58 -4.08
C PHE A 20 9.95 6.83 -3.07
N PHE A 21 10.34 5.77 -2.37
CA PHE A 21 11.59 5.73 -1.60
C PHE A 21 12.10 4.29 -1.52
N LYS A 22 13.37 4.16 -1.12
CA LYS A 22 13.99 2.85 -0.89
C LYS A 22 13.87 2.47 0.57
N HIS A 23 13.53 1.21 0.81
CA HIS A 23 13.53 0.61 2.14
C HIS A 23 14.11 -0.80 2.03
N GLN A 24 15.28 -1.03 2.65
CA GLN A 24 16.03 -2.28 2.47
C GLN A 24 16.22 -2.59 0.97
N HIS A 25 15.89 -3.81 0.53
CA HIS A 25 15.91 -4.25 -0.87
C HIS A 25 14.64 -3.91 -1.66
N TYR A 26 13.65 -3.24 -1.04
CA TYR A 26 12.37 -2.92 -1.66
C TYR A 26 12.30 -1.49 -2.20
N THR A 27 11.52 -1.33 -3.28
CA THR A 27 11.04 -0.02 -3.73
C THR A 27 9.67 0.19 -3.12
N ILE A 28 9.52 1.23 -2.30
CA ILE A 28 8.25 1.56 -1.66
C ILE A 28 7.62 2.73 -2.40
N ILE A 29 6.34 2.62 -2.71
CA ILE A 29 5.51 3.71 -3.22
C ILE A 29 4.71 4.31 -2.06
N THR A 30 4.66 5.64 -1.99
CA THR A 30 3.94 6.37 -0.95
C THR A 30 2.44 6.19 -1.08
N ARG A 31 1.69 6.48 -0.01
CA ARG A 31 0.23 6.53 -0.06
C ARG A 31 -0.28 7.48 -1.16
N GLN A 32 0.34 8.65 -1.28
CA GLN A 32 0.00 9.64 -2.31
C GLN A 32 0.24 9.11 -3.73
N GLY A 33 1.32 8.35 -3.95
CA GLY A 33 1.58 7.70 -5.23
C GLY A 33 0.51 6.67 -5.60
N ILE A 34 0.05 5.88 -4.62
CA ILE A 34 -1.06 4.93 -4.81
C ILE A 34 -2.37 5.66 -5.15
N ASP A 35 -2.68 6.73 -4.43
CA ASP A 35 -3.90 7.52 -4.64
C ASP A 35 -3.94 8.15 -6.04
N LYS A 36 -2.80 8.66 -6.52
CA LYS A 36 -2.65 9.15 -7.91
C LYS A 36 -2.98 8.06 -8.92
N ILE A 37 -2.43 6.86 -8.75
CA ILE A 37 -2.67 5.73 -9.66
C ILE A 37 -4.17 5.36 -9.66
N GLN A 38 -4.76 5.21 -8.47
CA GLN A 38 -6.15 4.84 -8.30
C GLN A 38 -7.08 5.85 -8.99
N ALA A 39 -6.82 7.15 -8.79
CA ALA A 39 -7.61 8.23 -9.37
C ALA A 39 -7.50 8.29 -10.91
N LEU A 40 -6.28 8.18 -11.45
CA LEU A 40 -6.04 8.20 -12.90
C LEU A 40 -6.69 7.03 -13.63
N GLU A 41 -6.66 5.84 -13.01
CA GLU A 41 -7.24 4.62 -13.59
C GLU A 41 -8.73 4.46 -13.26
N GLN A 42 -9.33 5.41 -12.54
CA GLN A 42 -10.73 5.39 -12.09
C GLN A 42 -11.14 4.05 -11.46
N MET A 43 -10.23 3.45 -10.67
CA MET A 43 -10.45 2.11 -10.13
C MET A 43 -11.57 2.12 -9.10
N SER A 44 -12.50 1.19 -9.26
CA SER A 44 -13.50 0.89 -8.24
C SER A 44 -12.92 -0.08 -7.24
N VAL A 45 -13.00 0.25 -5.95
CA VAL A 45 -12.63 -0.65 -4.86
C VAL A 45 -13.79 -0.70 -3.88
N ASN A 46 -14.42 -1.87 -3.77
CA ASN A 46 -15.42 -2.17 -2.76
C ASN A 46 -14.80 -2.99 -1.65
N TYR A 47 -15.35 -2.89 -0.45
CA TYR A 47 -14.83 -3.63 0.71
C TYR A 47 -15.88 -4.52 1.33
N GLU A 48 -15.43 -5.71 1.72
CA GLU A 48 -16.14 -6.62 2.59
C GLU A 48 -15.41 -6.68 3.93
N VAL A 49 -16.10 -6.31 5.02
CA VAL A 49 -15.55 -6.34 6.37
C VAL A 49 -15.65 -7.78 6.89
N ILE A 50 -14.54 -8.52 6.80
CA ILE A 50 -14.46 -9.92 7.21
C ILE A 50 -14.43 -10.02 8.74
N LYS A 51 -13.70 -9.10 9.37
CA LYS A 51 -13.56 -9.04 10.82
C LYS A 51 -13.30 -7.59 11.24
N CYS A 52 -13.98 -7.11 12.28
CA CYS A 52 -13.74 -5.80 12.86
C CYS A 52 -13.96 -5.87 14.37
N GLU A 53 -12.87 -5.93 15.11
CA GLU A 53 -12.78 -5.97 16.57
C GLU A 53 -11.91 -4.80 17.05
N PRO A 54 -11.98 -4.44 18.35
CA PRO A 54 -11.25 -3.28 18.88
C PRO A 54 -9.74 -3.27 18.59
N ASN A 55 -9.09 -4.45 18.52
CA ASN A 55 -7.66 -4.58 18.26
C ASN A 55 -7.32 -5.37 16.98
N PHE A 56 -8.32 -5.88 16.26
CA PHE A 56 -8.08 -6.71 15.08
C PHE A 56 -9.12 -6.45 13.99
N ALA A 57 -8.64 -6.20 12.77
CA ALA A 57 -9.50 -6.01 11.62
C ALA A 57 -8.96 -6.73 10.38
N VAL A 58 -9.87 -7.24 9.55
CA VAL A 58 -9.58 -7.83 8.25
C VAL A 58 -10.60 -7.31 7.25
N PHE A 59 -10.08 -6.69 6.20
CA PHE A 59 -10.86 -6.12 5.11
C PHE A 59 -10.46 -6.84 3.82
N LYS A 60 -11.47 -7.29 3.08
CA LYS A 60 -11.30 -7.83 1.73
C LYS A 60 -11.64 -6.74 0.74
N ALA A 61 -10.71 -6.38 -0.13
CA ALA A 61 -10.94 -5.45 -1.22
C ALA A 61 -11.32 -6.24 -2.49
N LEU A 62 -12.40 -5.80 -3.12
CA LEU A 62 -12.87 -6.24 -4.42
C LEU A 62 -12.62 -5.07 -5.38
N ALA A 63 -11.55 -5.17 -6.17
CA ALA A 63 -11.12 -4.08 -7.04
C ALA A 63 -11.30 -4.43 -8.50
N GLU A 64 -11.74 -3.46 -9.29
CA GLU A 64 -11.96 -3.59 -10.73
C GLU A 64 -11.31 -2.45 -11.51
N LYS A 65 -10.73 -2.79 -12.65
CA LYS A 65 -10.16 -1.88 -13.63
C LYS A 65 -10.30 -2.46 -15.03
N ASP A 66 -10.93 -1.73 -15.95
CA ASP A 66 -11.12 -2.14 -17.36
C ASP A 66 -11.68 -3.57 -17.53
N GLY A 67 -12.69 -3.94 -16.72
CA GLY A 67 -13.29 -5.27 -16.72
C GLY A 67 -12.42 -6.39 -16.14
N LYS A 68 -11.21 -6.07 -15.63
CA LYS A 68 -10.39 -6.99 -14.86
C LYS A 68 -10.67 -6.78 -13.37
N SER A 69 -11.06 -7.84 -12.69
CA SER A 69 -11.31 -7.83 -11.26
C SER A 69 -10.27 -8.66 -10.50
N ILE A 70 -9.89 -8.20 -9.31
CA ILE A 70 -9.11 -9.00 -8.35
C ILE A 70 -9.68 -8.88 -6.95
N GLN A 71 -9.23 -9.80 -6.08
CA GLN A 71 -9.52 -9.76 -4.66
C GLN A 71 -8.22 -9.74 -3.88
N THR A 72 -8.15 -8.87 -2.87
CA THR A 72 -7.02 -8.80 -1.94
C THR A 72 -7.53 -8.67 -0.51
N PHE A 73 -6.64 -8.95 0.43
CA PHE A 73 -6.92 -8.78 1.85
C PHE A 73 -5.92 -7.82 2.47
N GLY A 74 -6.41 -7.05 3.43
CA GLY A 74 -5.62 -6.28 4.36
C GLY A 74 -6.03 -6.65 5.77
N SER A 75 -5.06 -6.74 6.66
CA SER A 75 -5.28 -7.07 8.06
C SER A 75 -4.47 -6.15 8.94
N ALA A 76 -5.02 -5.80 10.09
CA ALA A 76 -4.38 -5.01 11.11
C ALA A 76 -4.64 -5.65 12.48
N LEU A 77 -3.57 -5.97 13.20
CA LEU A 77 -3.60 -6.46 14.57
C LEU A 77 -2.78 -5.50 15.43
N LYS A 78 -3.42 -4.83 16.37
CA LYS A 78 -2.77 -4.03 17.40
C LYS A 78 -2.18 -4.98 18.46
N GLY A 79 -0.86 -5.11 18.44
CA GLY A 79 -0.10 -5.75 19.53
C GLY A 79 0.25 -4.73 20.62
N GLU A 80 0.67 -5.20 21.79
CA GLU A 80 1.36 -4.38 22.80
C GLU A 80 2.74 -3.93 22.27
N GLY A 81 3.36 -4.70 21.36
CA GLY A 81 4.54 -4.32 20.58
C GLY A 81 4.51 -4.79 19.12
N TYR A 82 5.67 -4.84 18.46
CA TYR A 82 5.82 -5.31 17.07
C TYR A 82 5.97 -6.84 16.94
N LYS A 83 6.10 -7.58 18.05
CA LYS A 83 6.31 -9.04 18.02
C LYS A 83 5.00 -9.83 18.07
N ASP A 84 3.94 -9.17 18.53
CA ASP A 84 2.62 -9.72 18.87
C ASP A 84 1.50 -9.04 18.06
N GLY A 85 1.85 -8.11 17.16
CA GLY A 85 0.95 -7.44 16.24
C GLY A 85 1.65 -6.97 14.97
N ASN A 86 0.89 -6.35 14.07
CA ASN A 86 1.41 -5.83 12.79
C ASN A 86 1.12 -4.34 12.58
N THR A 87 0.51 -3.67 13.55
CA THR A 87 0.37 -2.20 13.59
C THR A 87 0.41 -1.71 15.03
N ASN A 88 0.87 -0.47 15.21
CA ASN A 88 0.76 0.25 16.48
C ASN A 88 -0.43 1.21 16.52
N SER A 89 -1.16 1.34 15.41
CA SER A 89 -2.35 2.17 15.32
C SER A 89 -3.53 1.53 16.04
N TRP A 90 -4.28 2.31 16.80
CA TRP A 90 -5.60 1.93 17.30
C TRP A 90 -6.68 1.95 16.21
N TYR A 91 -6.43 2.64 15.10
CA TYR A 91 -7.26 2.67 13.90
C TYR A 91 -7.04 1.41 13.06
N VAL A 92 -7.39 0.24 13.62
CA VAL A 92 -7.12 -1.06 13.00
C VAL A 92 -7.99 -1.28 11.75
N ALA A 93 -9.24 -0.80 11.75
CA ALA A 93 -10.13 -0.92 10.60
C ALA A 93 -9.58 -0.17 9.38
N GLU A 94 -9.23 1.10 9.55
CA GLU A 94 -8.66 1.96 8.52
C GLU A 94 -7.29 1.45 8.06
N MET A 95 -6.50 0.87 8.97
CA MET A 95 -5.22 0.26 8.57
C MET A 95 -5.43 -0.98 7.71
N ALA A 96 -6.38 -1.85 8.05
CA ALA A 96 -6.72 -3.03 7.25
C ALA A 96 -7.26 -2.63 5.87
N GLU A 97 -8.14 -1.62 5.82
CA GLU A 97 -8.70 -1.06 4.57
C GLU A 97 -7.60 -0.52 3.65
N LYS A 98 -6.73 0.37 4.14
CA LYS A 98 -5.60 0.91 3.36
C LYS A 98 -4.66 -0.17 2.82
N ARG A 99 -4.38 -1.22 3.61
CA ARG A 99 -3.55 -2.36 3.20
C ARG A 99 -4.17 -3.15 2.07
N ALA A 100 -5.47 -3.41 2.15
CA ALA A 100 -6.20 -4.14 1.12
C ALA A 100 -6.19 -3.36 -0.21
N MET A 101 -6.47 -2.06 -0.13
CA MET A 101 -6.47 -1.12 -1.25
C MET A 101 -5.12 -1.01 -1.93
N SER A 102 -4.05 -0.78 -1.16
CA SER A 102 -2.67 -0.67 -1.68
C SER A 102 -2.33 -1.87 -2.56
N ARG A 103 -2.56 -3.08 -2.03
CA ARG A 103 -2.31 -4.33 -2.76
C ARG A 103 -3.15 -4.44 -4.02
N ALA A 104 -4.41 -4.01 -3.96
CA ALA A 104 -5.32 -4.08 -5.09
C ALA A 104 -4.84 -3.18 -6.24
N VAL A 105 -4.57 -1.90 -5.94
CA VAL A 105 -4.09 -0.91 -6.92
C VAL A 105 -2.77 -1.38 -7.54
N LEU A 106 -1.80 -1.81 -6.73
CA LEU A 106 -0.48 -2.22 -7.23
C LEU A 106 -0.51 -3.51 -8.05
N LYS A 107 -1.41 -4.45 -7.74
CA LYS A 107 -1.59 -5.66 -8.55
C LYS A 107 -2.26 -5.36 -9.89
N LEU A 108 -3.34 -4.58 -9.91
CA LEU A 108 -4.06 -4.23 -11.15
C LEU A 108 -3.23 -3.37 -12.12
N THR A 109 -2.24 -2.64 -11.61
CA THR A 109 -1.36 -1.78 -12.40
C THR A 109 -0.01 -2.39 -12.77
N GLY A 110 0.29 -3.61 -12.30
CA GLY A 110 1.55 -4.30 -12.61
C GLY A 110 2.75 -3.84 -11.77
N PHE A 111 2.57 -2.97 -10.78
CA PHE A 111 3.67 -2.57 -9.88
C PHE A 111 4.12 -3.73 -8.98
N TYR A 112 3.18 -4.54 -8.50
CA TYR A 112 3.47 -5.60 -7.54
C TYR A 112 4.39 -6.69 -8.12
N GLU A 113 4.20 -7.06 -9.40
CA GLU A 113 5.09 -8.01 -10.10
C GLU A 113 6.50 -7.46 -10.33
N LEU A 114 6.69 -6.14 -10.28
CA LEU A 114 7.98 -5.48 -10.40
C LEU A 114 8.68 -5.28 -9.04
N GLY A 115 8.10 -5.77 -7.94
CA GLY A 115 8.67 -5.66 -6.59
C GLY A 115 8.51 -4.28 -5.95
N VAL A 116 7.46 -3.55 -6.34
CA VAL A 116 7.04 -2.31 -5.68
C VAL A 116 5.95 -2.63 -4.65
N PHE A 117 6.14 -2.14 -3.43
CA PHE A 117 5.20 -2.34 -2.31
C PHE A 117 4.69 -1.00 -1.80
N GLY A 118 3.46 -0.98 -1.29
CA GLY A 118 2.89 0.25 -0.73
C GLY A 118 3.37 0.54 0.69
N GLU A 119 3.52 1.83 0.99
CA GLU A 119 3.93 2.34 2.29
C GLU A 119 3.04 1.84 3.45
N ASP A 120 1.72 1.74 3.24
CA ASP A 120 0.78 1.32 4.29
C ASP A 120 0.71 -0.21 4.46
N GLU A 121 1.39 -1.00 3.62
CA GLU A 121 1.38 -2.47 3.72
C GLU A 121 2.09 -3.00 4.96
N SER A 122 3.04 -2.23 5.50
CA SER A 122 3.77 -2.56 6.73
C SER A 122 4.23 -1.29 7.42
N GLU A 123 4.13 -1.23 8.75
CA GLU A 123 4.73 -0.15 9.54
C GLU A 123 6.24 -0.03 9.32
N SER A 124 6.91 -1.16 9.03
CA SER A 124 8.34 -1.16 8.71
C SER A 124 8.65 -0.38 7.43
N PHE A 125 7.68 -0.25 6.51
CA PHE A 125 7.88 0.44 5.25
C PHE A 125 7.75 1.96 5.34
N LYS A 126 7.50 2.53 6.53
CA LYS A 126 7.39 3.99 6.66
C LYS A 126 8.72 4.68 6.35
N LYS A 127 8.66 5.80 5.61
CA LYS A 127 9.83 6.62 5.27
C LYS A 127 10.43 7.18 6.57
N GLN A 128 11.69 6.84 6.85
CA GLN A 128 12.37 7.37 8.03
C GLN A 128 12.54 8.88 7.89
N LYS A 129 12.28 9.63 8.97
CA LYS A 129 12.57 11.06 9.02
C LYS A 129 14.08 11.23 9.10
N THR A 130 14.66 12.06 8.22
CA THR A 130 16.05 12.49 8.37
C THR A 130 16.13 13.40 9.59
N GLU A 131 16.70 12.93 10.69
CA GLU A 131 17.04 13.80 11.80
C GLU A 131 18.18 14.72 11.34
N TYR A 132 17.87 16.01 11.18
CA TYR A 132 18.91 17.02 11.10
C TYR A 132 19.57 17.05 12.48
N LYS A 133 20.78 16.50 12.59
CA LYS A 133 21.63 16.77 13.75
C LYS A 133 21.93 18.26 13.73
N THR A 134 21.30 19.01 14.62
CA THR A 134 21.75 20.36 14.96
C THR A 134 23.20 20.24 15.40
N LEU A 135 24.09 20.95 14.70
CA LEU A 135 25.52 21.05 15.01
C LEU A 135 25.73 21.70 16.38
#